data_AF-A0A222F9M9-F1
#
_entry.id   AF-A0A222F9M9-F1
#
_cell.length_a   1.000
_cell.length_b   1.000
_cell.length_c   1.000
_cell.angle_alpha   90.00
_cell.angle_beta   90.00
_cell.angle_gamma   90.00
#
_symmetry.space_group_name_H-M   'P 1'
#
loop_
_entity.id
_entity.type
_entity.pdbx_description
1 polymer ?
#
loop_
_entity_poly.entity_id
_entity_poly.type
_entity_poly.pdbx_seq_one_letter_code
_entity_poly.pdbx_strand_id
1 'polypeptide(L)'
;MMNILFLSAAVLSLAVCLIHTFAGGRAIAVPLLKASDLKPVPKYVAYYCWHIVTIVLGMIAVMFLFAGLRPSSLDLGWVATALVASFCLLGLVVPPLKKQKYSHMPQGWLFLPIMLLGLIGGVV
;
A
#
# COMPACT_ATOMS: atom_id res chain seq x y z
N MET A 1 24.35 10.43 5.83
CA MET A 1 24.50 9.01 5.48
C MET A 1 23.19 8.54 4.85
N MET A 2 23.23 7.69 3.83
CA MET A 2 22.02 7.16 3.19
C MET A 2 21.40 6.07 4.07
N ASN A 3 20.07 6.07 4.23
CA ASN A 3 19.35 5.04 4.96
C ASN A 3 18.86 3.95 4.00
N ILE A 4 19.62 2.86 3.92
CA ILE A 4 19.37 1.76 2.98
C ILE A 4 18.01 1.09 3.27
N LEU A 5 17.58 1.03 4.53
CA LEU A 5 16.30 0.40 4.90
C LEU A 5 15.11 1.20 4.35
N PHE A 6 15.14 2.53 4.45
CA PHE A 6 14.13 3.37 3.80
C PHE A 6 14.19 3.30 2.27
N LEU A 7 15.38 3.18 1.67
CA LEU A 7 15.48 2.96 0.22
C LEU A 7 14.88 1.62 -0.21
N SER A 8 15.10 0.55 0.57
CA SER A 8 14.45 -0.75 0.34
C SER A 8 12.93 -0.64 0.51
N ALA A 9 12.45 0.07 1.53
CA ALA A 9 11.02 0.33 1.72
C ALA A 9 10.41 1.12 0.55
N ALA A 10 11.14 2.08 -0.03
CA ALA A 10 10.73 2.82 -1.22
C ALA A 10 10.54 1.90 -2.43
N VAL A 11 11.51 1.02 -2.69
CA VAL A 11 11.45 0.05 -3.80
C VAL A 11 10.27 -0.92 -3.62
N LEU A 12 10.08 -1.47 -2.43
CA LEU A 12 8.96 -2.37 -2.16
C LEU A 12 7.61 -1.65 -2.26
N SER A 13 7.50 -0.41 -1.77
CA SER A 13 6.28 0.40 -1.90
C SER A 13 5.95 0.69 -3.37
N LEU A 14 6.97 0.99 -4.19
CA LEU A 14 6.79 1.14 -5.63
C LEU A 14 6.34 -0.16 -6.29
N ALA A 15 6.94 -1.30 -5.92
CA ALA A 15 6.52 -2.60 -6.42
C ALA A 15 5.05 -2.90 -6.07
N VAL A 16 4.61 -2.61 -4.84
CA VAL A 16 3.20 -2.73 -4.43
C VAL A 16 2.30 -1.79 -5.22
N CYS A 17 2.72 -0.55 -5.49
CA CYS A 17 1.99 0.39 -6.33
C CYS A 17 1.79 -0.14 -7.76
N LEU A 18 2.83 -0.73 -8.35
CA LEU A 18 2.76 -1.34 -9.69
C LEU A 18 1.86 -2.59 -9.69
N ILE A 19 2.00 -3.47 -8.69
CA ILE A 19 1.14 -4.65 -8.52
C ILE A 19 -0.32 -4.23 -8.39
N HIS A 20 -0.61 -3.25 -7.54
CA HIS A 20 -1.95 -2.68 -7.37
C HIS A 20 -2.49 -2.19 -8.72
N THR A 21 -1.75 -1.31 -9.39
CA THR A 21 -2.17 -0.69 -10.66
C THR A 21 -2.47 -1.71 -11.74
N PHE A 22 -1.56 -2.66 -11.99
CA PHE A 22 -1.66 -3.55 -13.16
C PHE A 22 -2.31 -4.89 -12.83
N ALA A 23 -1.73 -5.65 -11.90
CA ALA A 23 -2.23 -6.99 -11.55
C ALA A 23 -3.57 -6.88 -10.80
N GLY A 24 -3.63 -5.99 -9.82
CA GLY A 24 -4.86 -5.66 -9.12
C GLY A 24 -5.89 -5.00 -10.05
N GLY A 25 -5.47 -4.16 -10.99
CA GLY A 25 -6.35 -3.56 -11.99
C GLY A 25 -7.08 -4.64 -12.81
N ARG A 26 -6.32 -5.63 -13.30
CA ARG A 26 -6.87 -6.77 -14.04
C ARG A 26 -7.75 -7.68 -13.18
N ALA A 27 -7.34 -7.98 -11.95
CA ALA A 27 -7.99 -8.97 -11.10
C ALA A 27 -9.17 -8.42 -10.28
N ILE A 28 -9.18 -7.13 -9.96
CA ILE A 28 -10.14 -6.49 -9.03
C ILE A 28 -10.91 -5.36 -9.71
N ALA A 29 -10.21 -4.33 -10.22
CA ALA A 29 -10.87 -3.12 -10.73
C ALA A 29 -11.69 -3.38 -12.00
N VAL A 30 -11.17 -4.16 -12.95
CA VAL A 30 -11.88 -4.52 -14.18
C VAL A 30 -13.13 -5.36 -13.89
N PRO A 31 -13.08 -6.44 -13.08
CA PRO A 31 -14.30 -7.16 -12.67
C PRO A 31 -15.32 -6.29 -11.93
N LEU A 32 -14.88 -5.39 -11.04
CA LEU A 32 -15.77 -4.45 -10.35
C LEU A 32 -16.57 -3.60 -11.35
N LEU A 33 -15.93 -3.08 -12.40
CA LEU A 33 -16.59 -2.27 -13.41
C LEU A 33 -17.54 -3.09 -14.29
N LYS A 34 -17.20 -4.34 -14.58
CA LYS A 34 -17.99 -5.27 -15.40
C LYS A 34 -19.21 -5.87 -14.67
N ALA A 35 -19.24 -5.83 -13.34
CA ALA A 35 -20.35 -6.38 -12.54
C ALA A 35 -21.70 -5.71 -12.90
N SER A 36 -22.68 -6.49 -13.37
CA SER A 36 -23.99 -5.95 -13.81
C SER A 36 -25.00 -5.77 -12.67
N ASP A 37 -24.74 -6.39 -11.52
CA ASP A 37 -25.59 -6.41 -10.33
C ASP A 37 -25.30 -5.26 -9.34
N LEU A 38 -24.22 -4.50 -9.56
CA LEU A 38 -23.87 -3.33 -8.76
C LEU A 38 -24.50 -2.04 -9.30
N LYS A 39 -25.19 -1.30 -8.42
CA LYS A 39 -25.67 0.05 -8.71
C LYS A 39 -24.52 0.97 -9.17
N PRO A 40 -24.75 1.89 -10.12
CA PRO A 40 -23.69 2.74 -10.68
C PRO A 40 -22.89 3.54 -9.64
N VAL A 41 -23.56 4.17 -8.68
CA VAL A 41 -22.90 5.05 -7.68
C VAL A 41 -21.86 4.30 -6.84
N PRO A 42 -22.19 3.24 -6.06
CA PRO A 42 -21.18 2.53 -5.27
C PRO A 42 -20.07 1.89 -6.11
N LYS A 43 -20.37 1.47 -7.34
CA LYS A 43 -19.37 0.94 -8.28
C LYS A 43 -18.33 2.00 -8.65
N TYR A 44 -18.76 3.17 -9.11
CA TYR A 44 -17.83 4.23 -9.53
C TYR A 44 -17.13 4.89 -8.35
N VAL A 45 -17.76 4.98 -7.18
CA VAL A 45 -17.09 5.43 -5.95
C VAL A 45 -15.98 4.46 -5.54
N ALA A 46 -16.24 3.15 -5.58
CA ALA A 46 -15.19 2.15 -5.29
C ALA A 46 -14.05 2.21 -6.31
N TYR A 47 -14.34 2.44 -7.59
CA TYR A 47 -13.32 2.67 -8.62
C TYR A 47 -12.55 3.98 -8.43
N TYR A 48 -13.16 5.02 -7.88
CA TYR A 48 -12.45 6.23 -7.48
C TYR A 48 -11.53 5.98 -6.28
N CYS A 49 -12.00 5.30 -5.24
CA CYS A 49 -11.19 4.87 -4.11
C CYS A 49 -9.98 4.03 -4.53
N TRP A 50 -10.14 3.18 -5.55
CA TRP A 50 -9.05 2.42 -6.14
C TRP A 50 -7.89 3.31 -6.63
N HIS A 51 -8.20 4.40 -7.34
CA HIS A 51 -7.20 5.35 -7.84
C HIS A 51 -6.58 6.19 -6.74
N ILE A 52 -7.35 6.58 -5.71
CA ILE A 52 -6.78 7.22 -4.52
C ILE A 52 -5.71 6.33 -3.90
N VAL A 53 -5.98 5.03 -3.76
CA VAL A 53 -4.98 4.08 -3.22
C VAL A 53 -3.74 4.03 -4.12
N THR A 54 -3.89 3.98 -5.45
CA THR A 54 -2.75 4.04 -6.38
C THR A 54 -1.87 5.27 -6.13
N ILE A 55 -2.49 6.45 -6.02
CA ILE A 55 -1.79 7.72 -5.79
C ILE A 55 -1.05 7.67 -4.44
N VAL A 56 -1.74 7.25 -3.38
CA VAL A 56 -1.15 7.19 -2.03
C VAL A 56 0.02 6.20 -1.97
N LEU A 57 -0.07 5.03 -2.63
CA LEU A 57 1.05 4.07 -2.69
C LEU A 57 2.26 4.67 -3.41
N GLY A 58 2.03 5.41 -4.50
CA GLY A 58 3.09 6.17 -5.19
C GLY A 58 3.74 7.21 -4.26
N MET A 59 2.94 7.96 -3.51
CA MET A 59 3.44 8.96 -2.56
C MET A 59 4.23 8.33 -1.41
N ILE A 60 3.80 7.18 -0.88
CA ILE A 60 4.55 6.44 0.15
C ILE A 60 5.94 6.05 -0.36
N ALA A 61 6.05 5.58 -1.61
CA ALA A 61 7.34 5.26 -2.22
C ALA A 61 8.25 6.50 -2.30
N VAL A 62 7.70 7.66 -2.69
CA VAL A 62 8.41 8.94 -2.74
C VAL A 62 8.86 9.41 -1.34
N MET A 63 8.00 9.26 -0.32
CA MET A 63 8.34 9.62 1.06
C MET A 63 9.49 8.79 1.60
N PHE A 64 9.45 7.46 1.42
CA PHE A 64 10.57 6.58 1.79
C PHE A 64 11.83 6.88 0.98
N LEU A 65 11.72 7.21 -0.31
CA LEU A 65 12.87 7.59 -1.12
C LEU A 65 13.56 8.83 -0.54
N PHE A 66 12.80 9.89 -0.23
CA PHE A 66 13.37 11.11 0.35
C PHE A 66 13.96 10.89 1.75
N ALA A 67 13.28 10.11 2.59
CA ALA A 67 13.80 9.71 3.91
C ALA A 67 15.09 8.89 3.80
N GLY A 68 15.21 8.05 2.76
CA GLY A 68 16.41 7.25 2.47
C GLY A 68 17.60 8.08 1.97
N LEU A 69 17.34 9.12 1.17
CA LEU A 69 18.38 9.96 0.57
C LEU A 69 18.84 11.10 1.48
N ARG A 70 17.97 11.62 2.35
CA ARG A 70 18.23 12.81 3.15
C ARG A 70 17.96 12.55 4.64
N PRO A 71 18.99 12.63 5.51
CA PRO A 71 18.81 12.49 6.96
C PRO A 71 17.80 13.48 7.56
N SER A 72 17.66 14.67 6.97
CA SER A 72 16.70 15.69 7.41
C SER A 72 15.23 15.38 7.06
N SER A 73 14.95 14.27 6.37
CA SER A 73 13.59 13.84 5.97
C SER A 73 13.10 12.62 6.76
N LEU A 74 13.61 12.41 7.98
CA LEU A 74 13.22 11.29 8.84
C LEU A 74 11.71 11.27 9.15
N ASP A 75 11.12 12.46 9.31
CA ASP A 75 9.69 12.68 9.51
C ASP A 75 8.84 12.05 8.39
N LEU A 76 9.25 12.20 7.12
CA LEU A 76 8.59 11.55 5.99
C LEU A 76 8.66 10.02 6.08
N GLY A 77 9.78 9.47 6.56
CA GLY A 77 9.95 8.03 6.79
C GLY A 77 8.98 7.50 7.85
N TRP A 78 8.80 8.23 8.95
CA TRP A 78 7.85 7.87 10.00
C TRP A 78 6.39 7.97 9.54
N VAL A 79 6.01 9.02 8.81
CA VAL A 79 4.65 9.16 8.28
C VAL A 79 4.35 8.04 7.27
N ALA A 80 5.29 7.72 6.37
CA ALA A 80 5.14 6.62 5.43
C ALA A 80 5.01 5.27 6.15
N THR A 81 5.81 5.05 7.20
CA THR A 81 5.75 3.85 8.04
C THR A 81 4.39 3.72 8.74
N ALA A 82 3.84 4.82 9.29
CA ALA A 82 2.54 4.82 9.94
C ALA A 82 1.39 4.50 8.96
N LEU A 83 1.44 5.04 7.74
CA LEU A 83 0.46 4.71 6.68
C LEU A 83 0.53 3.23 6.31
N VAL A 84 1.73 2.71 6.04
CA VAL A 84 1.94 1.30 5.69
C VAL A 84 1.52 0.37 6.83
N ALA A 85 1.82 0.71 8.08
CA ALA A 85 1.38 -0.04 9.26
C ALA A 85 -0.15 -0.09 9.34
N SER A 86 -0.82 1.05 9.07
CA SER A 86 -2.28 1.13 9.03
C SER A 86 -2.88 0.26 7.92
N PHE A 87 -2.27 0.23 6.74
CA PHE A 87 -2.70 -0.62 5.63
C PHE A 87 -2.44 -2.10 5.88
N CYS A 88 -1.30 -2.43 6.51
CA CYS A 88 -0.98 -3.78 6.93
C CYS A 88 -2.02 -4.29 7.94
N LEU A 89 -2.29 -3.52 9.00
CA LEU A 89 -3.30 -3.85 10.00
C LEU A 89 -4.67 -4.05 9.37
N LEU A 90 -5.11 -3.11 8.51
CA LEU A 90 -6.38 -3.24 7.80
C LEU A 90 -6.43 -4.51 6.95
N GLY A 91 -5.36 -4.81 6.19
CA GLY A 91 -5.26 -5.98 5.34
C GLY A 91 -5.22 -7.31 6.09
N LEU A 92 -4.75 -7.32 7.34
CA LEU A 92 -4.78 -8.48 8.21
C LEU A 92 -6.14 -8.63 8.93
N VAL A 93 -6.79 -7.52 9.28
CA VAL A 93 -8.05 -7.54 10.04
C VAL A 93 -9.28 -7.80 9.16
N VAL A 94 -9.34 -7.24 7.95
CA VAL A 94 -10.53 -7.33 7.08
C VAL A 94 -10.88 -8.77 6.67
N PRO A 95 -9.95 -9.63 6.23
CA PRO A 95 -10.29 -10.98 5.78
C PRO A 95 -11.07 -11.80 6.81
N PRO A 96 -10.63 -11.97 8.07
CA PRO A 96 -11.42 -12.70 9.07
C PRO A 96 -12.76 -12.01 9.39
N LEU A 97 -12.81 -10.67 9.48
CA LEU A 97 -14.06 -9.94 9.74
C LEU A 97 -15.11 -10.12 8.64
N LYS A 98 -14.67 -10.30 7.39
CA LYS A 98 -15.55 -10.55 6.24
C LYS A 98 -15.69 -12.03 5.91
N LYS A 99 -15.26 -12.92 6.83
CA LYS A 99 -15.29 -14.38 6.69
C LYS A 99 -14.62 -14.86 5.39
N GLN A 100 -13.57 -14.16 4.96
CA GLN A 100 -12.76 -14.49 3.79
C GLN A 100 -11.46 -15.17 4.20
N LYS A 101 -10.90 -15.96 3.27
CA LYS A 101 -9.56 -16.55 3.42
C LYS A 101 -8.50 -15.53 3.00
N TYR A 102 -7.33 -15.58 3.62
CA TYR A 102 -6.18 -14.77 3.18
C TYR A 102 -5.72 -15.08 1.75
N SER A 103 -5.99 -16.29 1.24
CA SER A 103 -5.74 -16.62 -0.17
C SER A 103 -6.60 -15.81 -1.15
N HIS A 104 -7.77 -15.30 -0.71
CA HIS A 104 -8.63 -14.42 -1.51
C HIS A 104 -8.27 -12.95 -1.36
N MET A 105 -7.67 -12.58 -0.21
CA MET A 105 -7.31 -11.21 0.14
C MET A 105 -5.87 -11.14 0.69
N PRO A 106 -4.85 -11.44 -0.13
CA PRO A 106 -3.46 -11.58 0.34
C PRO A 106 -2.74 -10.24 0.56
N GLN A 107 -3.34 -9.11 0.18
CA GLN A 107 -2.66 -7.81 0.09
C GLN A 107 -2.05 -7.32 1.41
N GLY A 108 -2.60 -7.69 2.57
CA GLY A 108 -2.07 -7.30 3.88
C GLY A 108 -0.62 -7.74 4.09
N TRP A 109 -0.26 -8.90 3.55
CA TRP A 109 1.08 -9.47 3.65
C TRP A 109 2.14 -8.69 2.87
N LEU A 110 1.74 -7.99 1.81
CA LEU A 110 2.67 -7.17 1.01
C LEU A 110 3.17 -5.94 1.79
N PHE A 111 2.38 -5.44 2.74
CA PHE A 111 2.73 -4.27 3.54
C PHE A 111 3.60 -4.60 4.76
N LEU A 112 3.57 -5.83 5.25
CA LEU A 112 4.33 -6.26 6.42
C LEU A 112 5.86 -6.02 6.28
N PRO A 113 6.55 -6.47 5.21
CA PRO A 113 7.99 -6.23 5.09
C PRO A 113 8.32 -4.73 4.96
N ILE A 114 7.46 -3.94 4.32
CA ILE A 114 7.65 -2.49 4.17
C ILE A 114 7.55 -1.80 5.54
N MET A 115 6.54 -2.19 6.34
CA MET A 115 6.38 -1.70 7.71
C MET A 115 7.62 -2.01 8.55
N LEU A 116 8.14 -3.23 8.50
CA LEU A 116 9.32 -3.63 9.27
C LEU A 116 10.57 -2.84 8.85
N LEU A 117 10.80 -2.67 7.54
CA LEU A 117 11.89 -1.84 7.04
C LEU A 117 11.76 -0.37 7.48
N GLY A 118 10.55 0.17 7.47
CA GLY A 118 10.28 1.53 7.93
C GLY A 118 10.52 1.70 9.43
N LEU A 119 10.04 0.77 10.26
CA LEU A 119 10.25 0.80 11.71
C LEU A 119 11.73 0.71 12.08
N ILE A 120 12.45 -0.23 11.47
CA ILE A 120 13.88 -0.41 11.74
C ILE A 120 14.64 0.81 11.20
N GLY A 121 14.40 1.22 9.95
CA GLY A 121 15.04 2.38 9.35
C GLY A 121 14.82 3.69 10.10
N GLY A 122 13.70 3.84 10.83
CA GLY A 122 13.44 5.03 11.64
C GLY A 122 14.27 5.13 12.92
N VAL A 123 14.90 4.03 13.36
CA VAL A 123 15.65 3.96 14.63
C VAL A 123 17.16 3.72 14.46
N VAL A 124 17.63 3.44 13.24
CA VAL A 124 19.07 3.30 12.90
C VAL A 124 19.53 4.45 12.03
#